data_AF-A0A843FX36-F1
#
_entry.id   AF-A0A843FX36-F1
#
_cell.length_a   1.000
_cell.length_b   1.000
_cell.length_c   1.000
_cell.angle_alpha   90.00
_cell.angle_beta   90.00
_cell.angle_gamma   90.00
#
_symmetry.space_group_name_H-M   'P 1'
#
loop_
_entity.id
_entity.type
_entity.pdbx_description
1 polymer ?
#
loop_
_entity_poly.entity_id
_entity_poly.type
_entity_poly.pdbx_seq_one_letter_code
_entity_poly.pdbx_strand_id
1 'polypeptide(L)'
;AVMVVKMDRIHRNSMNFTKMMDELRCNGKQFISITDKFDTGTAMGRFVMDIIQRLAQLESEHIGERVLTAMTQKAESGDGPMGSPAPYGYRYSNGELVIVEAEAEVVRRIFELYQAGNSMGDIASSLTNASIPTKTKGQWSRQTISRILHNPLYAGYLRWNDKVYKSDMPSIVTEATYCAVNGEIH
;
A
#
# COMPACT_ATOMS: atom_id res chain seq x y z
N ALA A 1 -36.16 -18.19 -9.96
CA ALA A 1 -36.07 -17.63 -8.60
C ALA A 1 -35.00 -18.39 -7.83
N VAL A 2 -34.21 -17.72 -7.00
CA VAL A 2 -33.28 -18.37 -6.05
C VAL A 2 -33.93 -18.35 -4.67
N MET A 3 -33.96 -19.50 -3.99
CA MET A 3 -34.70 -19.71 -2.75
C MET A 3 -33.71 -20.05 -1.63
N VAL A 4 -33.67 -19.23 -0.57
CA VAL A 4 -32.73 -19.38 0.55
C VAL A 4 -33.50 -19.50 1.86
N VAL A 5 -33.06 -20.41 2.73
CA VAL A 5 -33.79 -20.86 3.92
C VAL A 5 -33.61 -19.96 5.15
N LYS A 6 -32.59 -19.09 5.21
CA LYS A 6 -32.40 -18.17 6.35
C LYS A 6 -31.42 -17.02 6.05
N MET A 7 -31.74 -15.81 6.50
CA MET A 7 -30.89 -14.60 6.34
C MET A 7 -29.57 -14.62 7.15
N ASP A 8 -29.43 -15.53 8.12
CA ASP A 8 -28.37 -15.54 9.14
C ASP A 8 -26.95 -15.69 8.57
N ARG A 9 -26.77 -16.07 7.29
CA ARG A 9 -25.45 -16.23 6.63
C ARG A 9 -25.04 -15.05 5.74
N ILE A 10 -25.94 -14.08 5.53
CA ILE A 10 -25.77 -12.96 4.59
C ILE A 10 -25.02 -11.78 5.24
N HIS A 11 -25.24 -11.54 6.54
CA HIS A 11 -24.64 -10.41 7.27
C HIS A 11 -23.10 -10.48 7.37
N ARG A 12 -22.52 -11.69 7.36
CA ARG A 12 -21.07 -11.86 7.51
C ARG A 12 -20.28 -11.38 6.29
N ASN A 13 -20.96 -11.17 5.15
CA ASN A 13 -20.38 -10.63 3.93
C ASN A 13 -21.47 -9.90 3.11
N SER A 14 -22.01 -8.83 3.70
CA SER A 14 -23.03 -7.95 3.12
C SER A 14 -22.65 -7.44 1.72
N MET A 15 -21.36 -7.23 1.47
CA MET A 15 -20.80 -6.84 0.17
C MET A 15 -20.97 -7.95 -0.89
N ASN A 16 -20.62 -9.20 -0.58
CA ASN A 16 -20.82 -10.31 -1.50
C ASN A 16 -22.29 -10.59 -1.76
N PHE A 17 -23.14 -10.41 -0.75
CA PHE A 17 -24.59 -10.51 -0.93
C PHE A 17 -25.14 -9.41 -1.85
N THR A 18 -24.66 -8.18 -1.68
CA THR A 18 -25.01 -7.05 -2.56
C THR A 18 -24.66 -7.35 -4.02
N LYS A 19 -23.43 -7.84 -4.27
CA LYS A 19 -23.00 -8.26 -5.61
C LYS A 19 -23.86 -9.39 -6.18
N MET A 20 -24.17 -10.39 -5.37
CA MET A 20 -25.05 -11.51 -5.77
C MET A 20 -26.46 -11.01 -6.13
N MET A 21 -27.01 -10.05 -5.39
CA MET A 21 -28.31 -9.45 -5.69
C MET A 21 -28.28 -8.62 -6.98
N ASP A 22 -27.22 -7.85 -7.21
CA ASP A 22 -27.03 -7.09 -8.45
C ASP A 22 -26.91 -8.04 -9.67
N GLU A 23 -26.16 -9.13 -9.55
CA GLU A 23 -26.06 -10.16 -10.59
C GLU A 23 -27.42 -10.83 -10.88
N LEU A 24 -28.19 -11.15 -9.83
CA LEU A 24 -29.53 -11.71 -10.02
C LEU A 24 -30.45 -10.71 -10.74
N ARG A 25 -30.40 -9.43 -10.36
CA ARG A 25 -31.19 -8.36 -11.00
C ARG A 25 -30.81 -8.16 -12.47
N CYS A 26 -29.52 -8.09 -12.78
CA CYS A 26 -29.01 -7.98 -14.16
C CYS A 26 -29.44 -9.17 -15.02
N ASN A 27 -29.59 -10.36 -14.41
CA ASN A 27 -30.08 -11.55 -15.08
C ASN A 27 -31.62 -11.68 -15.06
N GLY A 28 -32.36 -10.67 -14.62
CA GLY A 28 -33.83 -10.68 -14.53
C GLY A 28 -34.39 -11.68 -13.51
N LYS A 29 -33.59 -12.09 -12.53
CA LYS A 29 -33.95 -13.09 -11.50
C LYS A 29 -34.29 -12.40 -10.18
N GLN A 30 -35.26 -12.98 -9.48
CA GLN A 30 -35.71 -12.51 -8.15
C GLN A 30 -35.17 -13.40 -7.02
N PHE A 31 -34.94 -12.77 -5.88
CA PHE A 31 -34.56 -13.41 -4.63
C PHE A 31 -35.73 -13.42 -3.65
N ILE A 32 -36.04 -14.61 -3.11
CA ILE A 32 -37.13 -14.84 -2.16
C ILE A 32 -36.57 -15.60 -0.96
N SER A 33 -36.66 -15.03 0.24
CA SER A 33 -36.42 -15.73 1.51
C SER A 33 -37.76 -16.21 2.10
N ILE A 34 -37.90 -17.52 2.27
CA ILE A 34 -39.16 -18.14 2.76
C ILE A 34 -39.39 -17.81 4.24
N THR A 35 -38.32 -17.78 5.03
CA THR A 35 -38.41 -17.71 6.50
C THR A 35 -38.58 -16.27 6.99
N ASP A 36 -38.07 -15.30 6.24
CA ASP A 36 -38.05 -13.87 6.64
C ASP A 36 -39.13 -13.02 5.95
N LYS A 37 -40.02 -13.64 5.15
CA LYS A 37 -40.99 -12.93 4.28
C LYS A 37 -40.35 -11.79 3.46
N PHE A 38 -39.11 -12.01 3.02
CA PHE A 38 -38.35 -11.01 2.28
C PHE A 38 -38.41 -11.32 0.78
N ASP A 39 -39.17 -10.49 0.05
CA ASP A 39 -39.37 -10.61 -1.39
C ASP A 39 -38.93 -9.34 -2.12
N THR A 40 -37.83 -9.44 -2.85
CA THR A 40 -37.26 -8.37 -3.68
C THR A 40 -38.12 -8.02 -4.91
N GLY A 41 -39.14 -8.82 -5.22
CA GLY A 41 -40.18 -8.51 -6.20
C GLY A 41 -41.19 -7.45 -5.72
N THR A 42 -41.28 -7.19 -4.41
CA THR A 42 -42.17 -6.18 -3.82
C THR A 42 -41.48 -4.81 -3.67
N ALA A 43 -42.26 -3.73 -3.63
CA ALA A 43 -41.72 -2.38 -3.40
C ALA A 43 -40.99 -2.27 -2.04
N MET A 44 -41.56 -2.87 -0.99
CA MET A 44 -40.96 -2.88 0.35
C MET A 44 -39.66 -3.71 0.41
N GLY A 45 -39.61 -4.87 -0.25
CA GLY A 45 -38.40 -5.68 -0.31
C GLY A 45 -37.27 -5.01 -1.10
N ARG A 46 -37.59 -4.28 -2.18
CA ARG A 46 -36.61 -3.43 -2.88
C ARG A 46 -36.10 -2.30 -1.99
N PHE A 47 -36.98 -1.62 -1.28
CA PHE A 47 -36.59 -0.52 -0.39
C PHE A 47 -35.64 -0.97 0.73
N VAL A 48 -35.95 -2.08 1.39
CA VAL A 48 -35.07 -2.63 2.43
C VAL A 48 -33.74 -3.12 1.83
N MET A 49 -33.73 -3.66 0.61
CA MET A 49 -32.50 -4.00 -0.10
C MET A 49 -31.63 -2.76 -0.36
N ASP A 50 -32.23 -1.66 -0.84
CA ASP A 50 -31.51 -0.41 -1.08
C ASP A 50 -30.87 0.14 0.20
N ILE A 51 -31.56 0.03 1.34
CA ILE A 51 -31.02 0.40 2.65
C ILE A 51 -29.81 -0.49 3.00
N ILE A 52 -29.91 -1.81 2.84
CA ILE A 52 -28.80 -2.74 3.13
C ILE A 52 -27.59 -2.46 2.22
N GLN A 53 -27.81 -2.20 0.93
CA GLN A 53 -26.74 -1.85 0.00
C GLN A 53 -26.05 -0.55 0.42
N ARG A 54 -26.83 0.49 0.79
CA ARG A 54 -26.27 1.76 1.26
C ARG A 54 -25.51 1.63 2.57
N LEU A 55 -26.00 0.81 3.51
CA LEU A 55 -25.29 0.53 4.76
C LEU A 55 -23.98 -0.22 4.51
N ALA A 56 -23.96 -1.22 3.63
CA ALA A 56 -22.73 -1.95 3.27
C ALA A 56 -21.70 -1.04 2.59
N GLN A 57 -22.15 -0.11 1.73
CA GLN A 57 -21.30 0.90 1.12
C GLN A 57 -20.72 1.85 2.18
N LEU A 58 -21.55 2.36 3.09
CA LEU A 58 -21.11 3.23 4.20
C LEU A 58 -20.10 2.53 5.12
N GLU A 59 -20.32 1.26 5.47
CA GLU A 59 -19.35 0.49 6.26
C GLU A 59 -18.02 0.33 5.52
N SER A 60 -18.05 0.12 4.21
CA SER A 60 -16.83 -0.01 3.39
C SER A 60 -16.04 1.31 3.34
N GLU A 61 -16.74 2.44 3.22
CA GLU A 61 -16.16 3.78 3.28
C GLU A 61 -15.55 4.05 4.68
N HIS A 62 -16.28 3.74 5.75
CA HIS A 62 -15.79 3.87 7.12
C HIS A 62 -14.59 2.95 7.44
N ILE A 63 -14.55 1.74 6.88
CA ILE A 63 -13.37 0.86 7.00
C ILE A 63 -12.17 1.51 6.31
N GLY A 64 -12.36 2.07 5.11
CA GLY A 64 -11.32 2.82 4.41
C GLY A 64 -10.77 3.98 5.24
N GLU A 65 -11.65 4.78 5.84
CA GLU A 65 -11.28 5.90 6.72
C GLU A 65 -10.52 5.44 7.97
N ARG A 66 -10.98 4.35 8.62
CA ARG A 66 -10.30 3.80 9.80
C ARG A 66 -8.92 3.24 9.46
N VAL A 67 -8.77 2.55 8.33
CA VAL A 67 -7.48 2.04 7.86
C VAL A 67 -6.54 3.20 7.56
N LEU A 68 -7.02 4.23 6.85
CA LEU A 68 -6.24 5.44 6.56
C LEU A 68 -5.80 6.14 7.85
N THR A 69 -6.70 6.26 8.83
CA THR A 69 -6.41 6.88 10.13
C THR A 69 -5.37 6.08 10.91
N ALA A 70 -5.56 4.76 11.02
CA ALA A 70 -4.61 3.89 11.70
C ALA A 70 -3.23 3.88 11.03
N MET A 71 -3.20 3.90 9.69
CA MET A 71 -1.96 4.02 8.93
C MET A 71 -1.29 5.38 9.14
N THR A 72 -2.06 6.47 9.16
CA THR A 72 -1.51 7.81 9.42
C THR A 72 -0.94 7.91 10.82
N GLN A 73 -1.64 7.40 11.84
CA GLN A 73 -1.13 7.32 13.21
C GLN A 73 0.15 6.48 13.32
N LYS A 74 0.22 5.36 12.60
CA LYS A 74 1.41 4.51 12.56
C LYS A 74 2.59 5.20 11.87
N ALA A 75 2.33 6.00 10.83
CA ALA A 75 3.36 6.80 10.19
C ALA A 75 3.87 7.93 11.11
N GLU A 76 2.96 8.58 11.83
CA GLU A 76 3.26 9.60 12.84
C GLU A 76 4.05 9.04 14.03
N SER A 77 3.75 7.81 14.48
CA SER A 77 4.49 7.15 15.56
C SER A 77 5.85 6.59 15.12
N GLY A 78 6.11 6.52 13.80
CA GLY A 78 7.36 5.98 13.26
C GLY A 78 7.47 4.45 13.36
N ASP A 79 6.39 3.75 13.71
CA ASP A 79 6.35 2.31 14.01
C ASP A 79 6.45 1.44 12.75
N GLY A 80 7.65 1.35 12.20
CA GLY A 80 8.00 0.38 11.17
C GLY A 80 7.31 0.60 9.82
N PRO A 81 7.63 -0.23 8.83
CA PRO A 81 7.20 -0.01 7.47
C PRO A 81 5.72 -0.36 7.23
N MET A 82 5.11 0.38 6.31
CA MET A 82 3.67 0.37 6.01
C MET A 82 3.24 -0.80 5.11
N GLY A 83 3.86 -1.98 5.29
CA GLY A 83 3.58 -3.18 4.47
C GLY A 83 4.13 -3.12 3.04
N SER A 84 4.93 -2.10 2.70
CA SER A 84 5.61 -1.99 1.41
C SER A 84 6.74 -3.02 1.28
N PRO A 85 7.04 -3.51 0.06
CA PRO A 85 8.24 -4.31 -0.18
C PRO A 85 9.49 -3.61 0.35
N ALA A 86 10.41 -4.37 0.97
CA ALA A 86 11.62 -3.80 1.52
C ALA A 86 12.42 -3.07 0.41
N PRO A 87 12.81 -1.80 0.59
CA PRO A 87 13.65 -1.11 -0.38
C PRO A 87 15.01 -1.77 -0.54
N TYR A 88 15.72 -1.50 -1.63
CA TYR A 88 17.09 -2.01 -1.83
C TYR A 88 18.01 -1.51 -0.70
N GLY A 89 18.91 -2.34 -0.18
CA GLY A 89 19.66 -2.03 1.04
C GLY A 89 19.02 -2.59 2.32
N TYR A 90 17.79 -3.10 2.24
CA TYR A 90 17.05 -3.59 3.39
C TYR A 90 16.41 -4.97 3.17
N ARG A 91 16.12 -5.68 4.25
CA ARG A 91 15.26 -6.87 4.23
C ARG A 91 14.35 -6.89 5.46
N TYR A 92 13.23 -7.58 5.34
CA TYR A 92 12.41 -7.87 6.51
C TYR A 92 13.03 -9.00 7.33
N SER A 93 13.09 -8.80 8.64
CA SER A 93 13.46 -9.81 9.63
C SER A 93 12.57 -9.61 10.84
N ASN A 94 11.78 -10.60 11.22
CA ASN A 94 10.84 -10.52 12.36
C ASN A 94 9.87 -9.31 12.32
N GLY A 95 9.47 -8.87 11.12
CA GLY A 95 8.58 -7.71 10.94
C GLY A 95 9.29 -6.35 10.89
N GLU A 96 10.60 -6.31 11.13
CA GLU A 96 11.41 -5.08 11.11
C GLU A 96 12.30 -5.01 9.87
N LEU A 97 12.66 -3.79 9.47
CA LEU A 97 13.65 -3.57 8.42
C LEU A 97 15.05 -3.66 8.99
N VAL A 98 15.84 -4.56 8.43
CA VAL A 98 17.26 -4.75 8.76
C VAL A 98 18.09 -4.40 7.55
N ILE A 99 19.20 -3.70 7.76
CA ILE A 99 20.15 -3.34 6.71
C ILE A 99 20.82 -4.61 6.16
N VAL A 100 20.92 -4.68 4.84
CA VAL A 100 21.73 -5.66 4.12
C VAL A 100 22.99 -4.95 3.66
N GLU A 101 24.09 -5.13 4.40
CA GLU A 101 25.28 -4.27 4.26
C GLU A 101 25.84 -4.22 2.82
N ALA A 102 25.88 -5.35 2.12
CA ALA A 102 26.34 -5.40 0.73
C ALA A 102 25.48 -4.55 -0.23
N GLU A 103 24.16 -4.48 -0.01
CA GLU A 103 23.28 -3.61 -0.79
C GLU A 103 23.36 -2.15 -0.28
N ALA A 104 23.59 -1.95 1.01
CA ALA A 104 23.72 -0.64 1.63
C ALA A 104 24.95 0.12 1.15
N GLU A 105 26.09 -0.56 0.95
CA GLU A 105 27.28 0.02 0.33
C GLU A 105 26.99 0.56 -1.07
N VAL A 106 26.19 -0.15 -1.86
CA VAL A 106 25.78 0.30 -3.19
C VAL A 106 24.90 1.55 -3.08
N VAL A 107 23.99 1.61 -2.10
CA VAL A 107 23.19 2.81 -1.84
C VAL A 107 24.09 4.01 -1.49
N ARG A 108 25.04 3.85 -0.56
CA ARG A 108 25.98 4.94 -0.20
C ARG A 108 26.75 5.42 -1.43
N ARG A 109 27.25 4.48 -2.24
CA ARG A 109 27.94 4.78 -3.51
C ARG A 109 27.05 5.53 -4.51
N ILE A 110 25.77 5.22 -4.59
CA ILE A 110 24.81 5.95 -5.44
C ILE A 110 24.72 7.43 -5.00
N PHE A 111 24.58 7.69 -3.70
CA PHE A 111 24.54 9.05 -3.16
C PHE A 111 25.86 9.80 -3.39
N GLU A 112 27.00 9.14 -3.22
CA GLU A 112 28.33 9.72 -3.48
C GLU A 112 28.51 10.09 -4.95
N LEU A 113 28.22 9.16 -5.87
CA LEU A 113 28.35 9.40 -7.31
C LEU A 113 27.45 10.54 -7.79
N TYR A 114 26.22 10.62 -7.27
CA TYR A 114 25.31 11.69 -7.61
C TYR A 114 25.80 13.05 -7.11
N GLN A 115 26.30 13.13 -5.87
CA GLN A 115 26.92 14.35 -5.34
C GLN A 115 28.19 14.75 -6.10
N ALA A 116 28.93 13.79 -6.66
CA ALA A 116 30.06 14.04 -7.54
C ALA A 116 29.64 14.54 -8.95
N GLY A 117 28.34 14.72 -9.22
CA GLY A 117 27.82 15.29 -10.47
C GLY A 117 27.45 14.28 -11.55
N ASN A 118 27.49 12.97 -11.26
CA ASN A 118 27.09 11.95 -12.23
C ASN A 118 25.58 11.97 -12.45
N SER A 119 25.13 11.80 -13.70
CA SER A 119 23.70 11.68 -13.96
C SER A 119 23.17 10.34 -13.43
N MET A 120 21.88 10.30 -13.09
CA MET A 120 21.22 9.04 -12.69
C MET A 120 21.30 7.94 -13.76
N GLY A 121 21.43 8.32 -15.04
CA GLY A 121 21.64 7.39 -16.15
C GLY A 121 23.04 6.79 -16.11
N ASP A 122 24.06 7.62 -15.93
CA ASP A 122 25.47 7.17 -15.86
C ASP A 122 25.70 6.24 -14.67
N ILE A 123 25.10 6.57 -13.52
CA ILE A 123 25.14 5.72 -12.33
C ILE A 123 24.51 4.36 -12.61
N ALA A 124 23.33 4.33 -13.24
CA ALA A 124 22.66 3.08 -13.60
C ALA A 124 23.49 2.23 -14.56
N SER A 125 24.07 2.84 -15.60
CA SER A 125 24.96 2.17 -16.55
C SER A 125 26.22 1.65 -15.86
N SER A 126 26.84 2.44 -14.98
CA SER A 126 28.03 2.02 -14.22
C SER A 126 27.76 0.81 -13.34
N LEU A 127 26.64 0.78 -12.61
CA LEU A 127 26.29 -0.35 -11.74
C LEU A 127 25.95 -1.61 -12.54
N THR A 128 25.26 -1.43 -13.68
CA THR A 128 24.93 -2.54 -14.60
C THR A 128 26.19 -3.14 -15.22
N ASN A 129 27.12 -2.30 -15.69
CA ASN A 129 28.40 -2.73 -16.25
C ASN A 129 29.30 -3.43 -15.22
N ALA A 130 29.19 -3.03 -13.95
CA ALA A 130 29.86 -3.69 -12.83
C ALA A 130 29.20 -5.01 -12.40
N SER A 131 28.15 -5.47 -13.10
CA SER A 131 27.38 -6.68 -12.78
C SER A 131 26.79 -6.68 -11.36
N ILE A 132 26.51 -5.50 -10.79
CA ILE A 132 25.88 -5.37 -9.47
C ILE A 132 24.38 -5.64 -9.63
N PRO A 133 23.82 -6.68 -8.98
CA PRO A 133 22.43 -7.01 -9.15
C PRO A 133 21.52 -6.01 -8.41
N THR A 134 20.41 -5.67 -9.06
CA THR A 134 19.27 -5.04 -8.38
C THR A 134 18.57 -6.04 -7.46
N LYS A 135 17.62 -5.57 -6.63
CA LYS A 135 16.82 -6.42 -5.73
C LYS A 135 16.16 -7.62 -6.41
N THR A 136 15.69 -7.42 -7.64
CA THR A 136 15.02 -8.44 -8.46
C THR A 136 15.98 -9.15 -9.42
N LYS A 137 17.30 -8.95 -9.25
CA LYS A 137 18.37 -9.50 -10.10
C LYS A 137 18.32 -9.06 -11.56
N GLY A 138 17.71 -7.90 -11.84
CA GLY A 138 17.72 -7.24 -13.15
C GLY A 138 18.77 -6.14 -13.28
N GLN A 139 18.74 -5.42 -14.40
CA GLN A 139 19.62 -4.27 -14.68
C GLN A 139 19.17 -3.00 -13.94
N TRP A 140 20.12 -2.09 -13.70
CA TRP A 140 19.81 -0.79 -13.13
C TRP A 140 19.22 0.14 -14.18
N SER A 141 18.21 0.90 -13.79
CA SER A 141 17.60 1.93 -14.62
C SER A 141 17.66 3.28 -13.92
N ARG A 142 17.59 4.36 -14.70
CA ARG A 142 17.49 5.73 -14.17
C ARG A 142 16.35 5.88 -13.16
N GLN A 143 15.23 5.19 -13.39
CA GLN A 143 14.06 5.24 -12.50
C GLN A 143 14.36 4.60 -11.14
N THR A 144 15.09 3.48 -11.12
CA THR A 144 15.53 2.84 -9.88
C THR A 144 16.47 3.74 -9.08
N ILE A 145 17.44 4.38 -9.75
CA ILE A 145 18.36 5.33 -9.11
C ILE A 145 17.59 6.53 -8.54
N SER A 146 16.67 7.11 -9.32
CA SER A 146 15.81 8.20 -8.84
C SER A 146 15.00 7.79 -7.60
N ARG A 147 14.40 6.59 -7.63
CA ARG A 147 13.64 6.08 -6.48
C ARG A 147 14.50 5.91 -5.24
N ILE A 148 15.78 5.55 -5.37
CA ILE A 148 16.70 5.44 -4.24
C ILE A 148 17.04 6.82 -3.69
N LEU A 149 17.46 7.75 -4.56
CA LEU A 149 17.90 9.08 -4.15
C LEU A 149 16.80 9.88 -3.43
N HIS A 150 15.54 9.74 -3.85
CA HIS A 150 14.40 10.49 -3.30
C HIS A 150 13.56 9.68 -2.29
N ASN A 151 14.11 8.57 -1.76
CA ASN A 151 13.44 7.83 -0.70
C ASN A 151 13.99 8.25 0.68
N PRO A 152 13.21 9.00 1.47
CA PRO A 152 13.68 9.52 2.76
C PRO A 152 13.97 8.41 3.78
N LEU A 153 13.53 7.17 3.53
CA LEU A 153 13.83 6.02 4.38
C LEU A 153 15.34 5.79 4.53
N TYR A 154 16.12 6.07 3.49
CA TYR A 154 17.57 5.91 3.55
C TYR A 154 18.23 6.85 4.58
N ALA A 155 17.56 7.94 4.95
CA ALA A 155 17.96 8.88 6.00
C ALA A 155 17.23 8.65 7.34
N GLY A 156 16.44 7.58 7.47
CA GLY A 156 15.68 7.27 8.70
C GLY A 156 14.32 7.97 8.77
N TYR A 157 13.73 8.31 7.62
CA TYR A 157 12.46 9.03 7.56
C TYR A 157 11.41 8.26 6.76
N LEU A 158 10.16 8.23 7.23
CA LEU A 158 9.04 7.60 6.54
C LEU A 158 8.21 8.67 5.81
N ARG A 159 7.98 8.47 4.51
CA ARG A 159 7.02 9.28 3.75
C ARG A 159 5.65 8.63 3.77
N TRP A 160 4.64 9.38 4.19
CA TRP A 160 3.24 8.96 4.16
C TRP A 160 2.37 10.13 3.68
N ASN A 161 1.65 9.91 2.57
CA ASN A 161 1.03 11.00 1.79
C ASN A 161 2.06 12.08 1.45
N ASP A 162 1.72 13.35 1.67
CA ASP A 162 2.57 14.51 1.39
C ASP A 162 3.45 14.92 2.58
N LYS A 163 3.58 14.07 3.61
CA LYS A 163 4.33 14.36 4.84
C LYS A 163 5.45 13.36 5.05
N VAL A 164 6.52 13.84 5.67
CA VAL A 164 7.67 13.03 6.07
C VAL A 164 7.78 13.02 7.59
N TYR A 165 7.92 11.83 8.16
CA TYR A 165 8.01 11.61 9.61
C TYR A 165 9.37 11.01 9.95
N LYS A 166 9.97 11.43 11.05
CA LYS A 166 11.17 10.79 11.58
C LYS A 166 10.81 9.38 12.05
N SER A 167 11.65 8.40 11.74
CA SER A 167 11.44 7.00 12.12
C SER A 167 12.68 6.45 12.83
N ASP A 168 12.45 5.49 13.73
CA ASP A 168 13.50 4.72 14.39
C ASP A 168 14.09 3.61 13.49
N MET A 169 13.66 3.53 12.22
CA MET A 169 14.19 2.59 11.26
C MET A 169 15.68 2.86 10.96
N PRO A 170 16.49 1.81 10.75
CA PRO A 170 17.91 1.98 10.52
C PRO A 170 18.18 2.75 9.22
N SER A 171 18.96 3.81 9.28
CA SER A 171 19.34 4.64 8.13
C SER A 171 20.63 4.12 7.49
N ILE A 172 20.73 4.23 6.16
CA ILE A 172 21.92 3.84 5.39
C ILE A 172 22.82 5.04 5.12
N VAL A 173 22.21 6.22 4.94
CA VAL A 173 22.89 7.51 4.77
C VAL A 173 22.51 8.46 5.90
N THR A 174 23.35 9.45 6.15
CA THR A 174 23.02 10.53 7.09
C THR A 174 21.96 11.44 6.49
N GLU A 175 21.22 12.15 7.35
CA GLU A 175 20.28 13.18 6.94
C GLU A 175 20.97 14.26 6.09
N ALA A 176 22.17 14.70 6.48
CA ALA A 176 22.95 15.67 5.72
C ALA A 176 23.23 15.20 4.28
N THR A 177 23.63 13.94 4.10
CA THR A 177 23.86 13.34 2.77
C THR A 177 22.58 13.30 1.93
N TYR A 178 21.44 13.00 2.55
CA TYR A 178 20.16 12.99 1.85
C TYR A 178 19.69 14.40 1.46
N CYS A 179 19.82 15.36 2.37
CA CYS A 179 19.43 16.75 2.15
C CYS A 179 20.32 17.45 1.11
N ALA A 180 21.60 17.08 1.01
CA ALA A 180 22.49 17.57 -0.04
C ALA A 180 21.99 17.22 -1.46
N VAL A 181 21.21 16.14 -1.60
CA VAL A 181 20.62 15.70 -2.87
C VAL A 181 19.21 16.25 -3.09
N ASN A 182 18.39 16.30 -2.03
CA ASN A 182 16.95 16.53 -2.15
C ASN A 182 16.45 17.86 -1.58
N GLY A 183 17.31 18.62 -0.89
CA GLY A 183 16.89 19.76 -0.05
C GLY A 183 16.43 19.31 1.34
N GLU A 184 15.98 20.29 2.15
CA GLU A 184 15.50 20.02 3.50
C GLU A 184 14.24 19.14 3.49
N ILE A 185 14.11 18.31 4.53
CA ILE A 185 12.94 17.48 4.76
C ILE A 185 11.87 18.37 5.43
N HIS A 186 10.69 18.46 4.81
CA HIS A 186 9.54 19.22 5.30
C HIS A 186 8.39 18.29 5.73
#